data_AF-A0A3D0ZHR0-F1
#
_entry.id   AF-A0A3D0ZHR0-F1
#
_cell.length_a   1.000
_cell.length_b   1.000
_cell.length_c   1.000
_cell.angle_alpha   90.00
_cell.angle_beta   90.00
_cell.angle_gamma   90.00
#
_symmetry.space_group_name_H-M   'P 1'
#
loop_
_entity.id
_entity.type
_entity.pdbx_description
1 polymer ?
#
loop_
_entity_poly.entity_id
_entity_poly.type
_entity_poly.pdbx_seq_one_letter_code
_entity_poly.pdbx_strand_id
1 'polypeptide(L)' 'ADGFGFSDTRAAARRFFKNDIHSIVVRSLEMLARRGEVDAQAPVQAIEKYRLHNVNAGSTGNAGGES' A
#
# COMPACT_ATOMS: atom_id res chain seq x y z
N ALA A 1 11.24 15.72 -19.71
CA ALA A 1 11.10 15.52 -18.26
C ALA A 1 11.85 14.24 -17.93
N ASP A 2 12.91 14.39 -17.16
CA ASP A 2 13.97 13.43 -16.95
C ASP A 2 13.46 12.18 -16.24
N GLY A 3 13.43 11.07 -16.97
CA GLY A 3 13.04 9.75 -16.50
C GLY A 3 14.12 9.09 -15.66
N PHE A 4 14.56 9.75 -14.58
CA PHE A 4 15.23 9.05 -13.50
C PHE A 4 14.18 8.20 -12.81
N GLY A 5 14.30 6.89 -13.02
CA GLY A 5 13.34 5.89 -12.61
C GLY A 5 12.95 6.03 -11.14
N PHE A 6 11.72 5.60 -10.86
CA PHE A 6 11.33 5.10 -9.54
C PHE A 6 12.57 4.47 -8.89
N SER A 7 12.99 4.93 -7.71
CA SER A 7 13.95 4.17 -6.92
C SER A 7 13.40 2.75 -6.82
N ASP A 8 14.03 1.83 -7.56
CA ASP A 8 13.50 0.54 -8.03
C ASP A 8 13.45 -0.47 -6.87
N THR A 9 12.83 -0.04 -5.78
CA THR A 9 12.63 -0.89 -4.63
C THR A 9 11.47 -1.80 -4.98
N ARG A 10 11.65 -3.09 -4.72
CA ARG A 10 10.60 -4.10 -4.86
C ARG A 10 9.32 -3.68 -4.09
N ALA A 11 9.45 -2.82 -3.08
CA ALA A 11 8.34 -2.23 -2.34
C ALA A 11 7.49 -1.26 -3.20
N ALA A 12 8.10 -0.34 -3.94
CA ALA A 12 7.38 0.61 -4.81
C ALA A 12 6.65 -0.11 -5.96
N ALA A 13 7.29 -1.13 -6.57
CA ALA A 13 6.66 -1.96 -7.59
C ALA A 13 5.42 -2.68 -7.05
N ARG A 14 5.51 -3.30 -5.86
CA ARG A 14 4.35 -3.96 -5.24
C ARG A 14 3.19 -3.01 -4.96
N ARG A 15 3.51 -1.80 -4.49
CA ARG A 15 2.50 -0.75 -4.26
C ARG A 15 1.83 -0.34 -5.56
N PHE A 16 2.59 -0.14 -6.64
CA PHE A 16 2.04 0.19 -7.96
C PHE A 16 1.06 -0.89 -8.46
N PHE A 17 1.43 -2.17 -8.31
CA PHE A 17 0.58 -3.30 -8.67
C PHE A 17 -0.47 -3.67 -7.60
N LYS A 18 -0.53 -2.93 -6.49
CA LYS A 18 -1.47 -3.13 -5.37
C LYS A 18 -1.42 -4.53 -4.73
N ASN A 19 -0.26 -5.18 -4.74
CA ASN A 19 -0.05 -6.52 -4.15
C ASN A 19 0.83 -6.50 -2.88
N ASP A 20 1.06 -5.32 -2.30
CA ASP A 20 1.68 -5.19 -0.98
C ASP A 20 0.67 -5.41 0.16
N ILE A 21 1.21 -5.63 1.38
CA ILE A 21 0.42 -5.91 2.58
C ILE A 21 -0.67 -4.86 2.85
N HIS A 22 -0.38 -3.57 2.65
CA HIS A 22 -1.34 -2.52 3.00
C HIS A 22 -2.51 -2.46 2.00
N SER A 23 -2.24 -2.79 0.73
CA SER A 23 -3.30 -2.97 -0.28
C SER A 23 -4.21 -4.16 0.07
N ILE A 24 -3.62 -5.26 0.55
CA ILE A 24 -4.36 -6.44 1.03
C ILE A 24 -5.21 -6.08 2.27
N VAL A 25 -4.66 -5.33 3.23
CA VAL A 25 -5.41 -4.88 4.41
C VAL A 25 -6.64 -4.06 4.03
N VAL A 26 -6.49 -3.07 3.14
CA VAL A 26 -7.63 -2.27 2.68
C VAL A 26 -8.66 -3.14 1.98
N ARG A 27 -8.24 -4.07 1.13
CA ARG A 27 -9.16 -5.00 0.47
C ARG A 27 -9.91 -5.88 1.48
N SER A 28 -9.24 -6.38 2.51
CA SER A 28 -9.88 -7.16 3.56
C SER A 28 -10.89 -6.32 4.34
N LEU A 29 -10.55 -5.07 4.69
CA LEU A 29 -11.47 -4.15 5.36
C LEU A 29 -12.68 -3.82 4.49
N GLU A 30 -12.52 -3.62 3.18
CA GLU A 30 -13.65 -3.43 2.26
C GLU A 30 -14.61 -4.63 2.30
N MET A 31 -14.06 -5.85 2.32
CA MET A 31 -14.87 -7.07 2.36
C MET A 31 -15.61 -7.24 3.69
N LEU A 32 -14.96 -6.89 4.81
CA LEU A 32 -15.58 -6.94 6.14
C LEU A 32 -16.65 -5.85 6.31
N ALA A 33 -16.37 -4.62 5.85
CA ALA A 33 -17.30 -3.50 5.90
C ALA A 33 -18.59 -3.80 5.12
N ARG A 34 -18.48 -4.44 3.94
CA ARG A 34 -19.64 -4.88 3.15
C ARG A 34 -20.55 -5.87 3.88
N ARG A 35 -20.01 -6.61 4.85
CA ARG A 35 -20.76 -7.56 5.69
C ARG A 35 -21.24 -6.94 7.01
N GLY A 36 -20.88 -5.69 7.29
CA GLY A 36 -21.17 -5.03 8.55
C GLY A 36 -20.32 -5.53 9.73
N GLU A 37 -19.21 -6.23 9.47
CA GLU A 37 -18.33 -6.78 10.51
C GLU A 37 -17.36 -5.73 11.07
N VAL A 38 -17.12 -4.63 10.34
CA VAL A 38 -16.34 -3.47 10.77
C VAL A 38 -17.02 -2.17 10.31
N ASP A 39 -16.60 -1.04 10.88
CA ASP A 39 -17.08 0.29 10.47
C ASP A 39 -16.87 0.51 8.96
N ALA A 40 -17.89 1.06 8.29
CA ALA A 40 -17.85 1.38 6.86
C ALA A 40 -16.73 2.37 6.49
N GLN A 41 -16.24 3.17 7.45
CA GLN A 41 -15.12 4.09 7.29
C GLN A 41 -13.75 3.42 7.46
N ALA A 42 -13.67 2.19 7.97
CA ALA A 42 -12.40 1.51 8.22
C ALA A 42 -11.48 1.40 6.97
N PRO A 43 -12.00 1.08 5.75
CA PRO A 43 -11.18 1.07 4.54
C PRO A 43 -10.61 2.45 4.19
N VAL A 44 -11.40 3.51 4.36
CA VAL A 44 -11.00 4.91 4.07
C VAL A 44 -9.89 5.34 5.02
N GLN A 45 -10.07 5.10 6.32
CA GLN A 45 -9.05 5.39 7.32
C GLN A 45 -7.75 4.63 7.05
N ALA A 46 -7.83 3.38 6.58
CA ALA A 46 -6.66 2.61 6.22
C ALA A 46 -5.98 3.14 4.95
N ILE A 47 -6.73 3.59 3.93
CA ILE A 47 -6.17 4.26 2.74
C ILE A 47 -5.32 5.47 3.16
N GLU A 48 -5.87 6.32 4.03
CA GLU A 48 -5.20 7.53 4.53
C GLU A 48 -3.99 7.19 5.39
N LYS A 49 -4.18 6.30 6.39
CA LYS A 49 -3.13 5.87 7.32
C LYS A 49 -1.93 5.29 6.59
N TYR A 50 -2.17 4.49 5.55
CA TYR A 50 -1.12 3.81 4.80
C TYR A 50 -0.66 4.56 3.55
N ARG A 51 -1.24 5.74 3.30
CA ARG A 51 -0.94 6.58 2.15
C ARG A 51 -0.93 5.74 0.86
N LEU A 52 -1.98 4.96 0.62
CA LEU A 52 -2.00 3.98 -0.48
C LEU A 52 -1.81 4.61 -1.88
N HIS A 53 -2.07 5.90 -2.03
CA HIS A 53 -1.82 6.64 -3.27
C HIS A 53 -0.36 7.08 -3.44
N ASN A 54 0.47 6.96 -2.41
CA ASN A 54 1.90 7.22 -2.46
C ASN A 54 2.66 5.91 -2.72
N VAL A 55 3.20 5.80 -3.93
CA VAL A 55 4.01 4.65 -4.38
C VAL A 55 5.22 4.38 -3.49
N ASN A 56 5.77 5.42 -2.84
CA ASN A 56 6.94 5.34 -1.98
C ASN A 56 6.59 5.04 -0.51
N ALA A 57 5.30 4.93 -0.16
CA ALA A 57 4.86 4.63 1.21
C ALA A 57 4.78 3.12 1.52
N GLY A 58 5.11 2.24 0.57
CA GLY A 58 5.19 0.80 0.82
C GLY A 58 6.41 0.46 1.68
N SER A 59 6.20 0.04 2.92
CA SER A 59 7.28 -0.30 3.86
C SER A 59 7.78 -1.75 3.76
N THR A 60 7.07 -2.60 3.01
CA THR A 60 7.39 -4.02 2.95
C THR A 60 8.41 -4.25 1.85
N GLY A 61 9.66 -4.49 2.25
CA GLY A 61 10.79 -4.78 1.37
C GLY A 61 12.03 -4.11 1.93
N ASN A 62 12.84 -4.83 2.72
CA ASN A 62 14.18 -4.40 3.07
C ASN A 62 14.84 -3.85 1.79
N ALA A 63 15.25 -2.58 1.84
CA ALA A 63 16.24 -2.07 0.93
C ALA A 63 17.51 -2.90 1.19
N GLY A 64 17.69 -3.99 0.45
CA GLY A 64 18.95 -4.71 0.41
C GLY A 64 19.97 -3.78 -0.22
N GLY A 65 20.66 -3.00 0.61
CA GLY A 65 21.57 -1.97 0.16
C GLY A 65 22.04 -1.07 1.31
N GLU A 66 22.44 -1.66 2.43
CA GLU A 66 23.36 -1.00 3.37
C GLU A 66 24.66 -1.80 3.30
N SER A 67 25.71 -1.16 2.77
CA SER A 67 27.12 -1.54 2.94
C SER A 67 27.59 -1.12 4.33
#